data_AF-A0A6N7HJZ4-F1
#
_entry.id   AF-A0A6N7HJZ4-F1
#
_cell.length_a   1.000
_cell.length_b   1.000
_cell.length_c   1.000
_cell.angle_alpha   90.00
_cell.angle_beta   90.00
_cell.angle_gamma   90.00
#
_symmetry.space_group_name_H-M   'P 1'
#
loop_
_entity.id
_entity.type
_entity.pdbx_description
1 polymer ?
#
loop_
_entity_poly.entity_id
_entity_poly.type
_entity_poly.pdbx_seq_one_letter_code
_entity_poly.pdbx_strand_id
1 'polypeptide(L)' 'MSSEQPRVRLELWRADAVVLFDWLMSTDLTAVPTTHPAQRQAFVDLCDELENQTDVLAATLEEVALAQEDVAKNIGR' A
#
# COMPACT_ATOMS: atom_id res chain seq x y z
N MET A 1 -2.84 29.04 8.47
CA MET A 1 -4.00 28.51 7.75
C MET A 1 -3.54 27.21 7.12
N SER A 2 -3.91 26.05 7.68
CA SER A 2 -3.65 24.79 7.00
C SER A 2 -4.60 24.73 5.82
N SER A 3 -4.12 25.11 4.64
CA SER A 3 -4.80 24.76 3.40
C SER A 3 -4.75 23.24 3.31
N GLU A 4 -5.89 22.57 3.45
CA GLU A 4 -5.99 21.15 3.08
C GLU A 4 -5.39 21.01 1.68
N GLN A 5 -4.33 20.21 1.58
CA GLN A 5 -3.75 19.91 0.28
C GLN A 5 -4.79 19.14 -0.54
N PRO A 6 -4.83 19.31 -1.87
CA PRO A 6 -5.74 18.55 -2.72
C PRO A 6 -5.56 17.04 -2.46
N ARG A 7 -6.65 16.34 -2.16
CA ARG A 7 -6.64 14.87 -1.95
C ARG A 7 -7.21 14.17 -3.18
N VAL A 8 -6.71 12.96 -3.43
CA VAL A 8 -7.26 12.04 -4.43
C VAL A 8 -7.96 10.89 -3.72
N ARG A 9 -9.02 10.36 -4.33
CA ARG A 9 -9.63 9.08 -3.91
C ARG A 9 -9.28 8.03 -4.95
N LEU A 10 -8.80 6.89 -4.47
CA LEU A 10 -8.43 5.74 -5.26
C LEU A 10 -9.29 4.56 -4.83
N GLU A 11 -9.91 3.87 -5.79
CA GLU A 11 -10.53 2.58 -5.52
C GLU A 11 -9.53 1.48 -5.89
N LEU A 12 -9.28 0.58 -4.95
CA LEU A 12 -8.39 -0.56 -5.10
C LEU A 12 -9.17 -1.85 -4.93
N TRP A 13 -8.72 -2.93 -5.58
CA TRP A 13 -9.16 -4.25 -5.15
C TRP A 13 -8.58 -4.54 -3.77
N ARG A 14 -9.35 -5.23 -2.92
CA ARG A 14 -8.87 -5.59 -1.58
C ARG A 14 -7.57 -6.39 -1.65
N ALA A 15 -7.43 -7.29 -2.62
CA ALA A 15 -6.21 -8.07 -2.81
C ALA A 15 -4.99 -7.16 -3.06
N ASP A 16 -5.11 -6.12 -3.89
CA ASP A 16 -4.04 -5.15 -4.11
C ASP A 16 -3.67 -4.42 -2.82
N ALA A 17 -4.67 -3.97 -2.06
CA ALA A 17 -4.45 -3.27 -0.80
C ALA A 17 -3.72 -4.15 0.23
N VAL A 18 -4.10 -5.42 0.36
CA VAL A 18 -3.46 -6.39 1.25
C VAL A 18 -2.01 -6.63 0.84
N VAL A 19 -1.75 -6.93 -0.45
CA VAL A 19 -0.40 -7.19 -0.96
C VAL A 19 0.50 -5.97 -0.79
N LEU A 20 -0.02 -4.78 -1.11
CA LEU A 20 0.74 -3.54 -1.01
C LEU A 20 1.06 -3.20 0.45
N PHE A 21 0.09 -3.33 1.35
CA PHE A 21 0.30 -3.07 2.78
C PHE A 21 1.33 -4.04 3.39
N ASP A 22 1.20 -5.34 3.12
CA ASP A 22 2.16 -6.36 3.57
C ASP A 22 3.59 -6.06 3.09
N TRP A 23 3.74 -5.67 1.81
CA TRP A 23 5.03 -5.26 1.26
C TRP A 23 5.57 -4.00 1.93
N LEU A 24 4.76 -2.96 2.13
CA LEU A 24 5.17 -1.71 2.77
C LEU A 24 5.65 -1.93 4.21
N MET A 25 4.98 -2.81 4.96
CA MET A 25 5.32 -3.12 6.35
C MET A 25 6.55 -4.02 6.51
N SER A 26 6.82 -4.89 5.53
CA SER A 26 7.94 -5.83 5.58
C SER A 26 9.21 -5.32 4.89
N THR A 27 9.10 -4.27 4.07
CA THR A 27 10.22 -3.71 3.31
C THR A 27 10.97 -2.65 4.09
N ASP A 28 12.30 -2.73 4.10
CA ASP A 28 13.14 -1.60 4.49
C ASP A 28 13.07 -0.49 3.44
N LEU A 29 12.19 0.50 3.67
CA LEU A 29 12.03 1.65 2.78
C LEU A 29 13.31 2.48 2.63
N THR A 30 14.32 2.29 3.49
CA THR A 30 15.62 2.93 3.34
C THR A 30 16.47 2.35 2.22
N ALA A 31 16.25 1.07 1.90
CA ALA A 31 16.89 0.34 0.82
C ALA A 31 16.15 0.48 -0.52
N VAL A 32 14.90 0.93 -0.52
CA VAL A 32 14.14 1.20 -1.76
C VAL A 32 14.83 2.33 -2.54
N PRO A 33 15.21 2.12 -3.81
CA PRO A 33 15.82 3.16 -4.63
C PRO A 33 14.90 4.35 -4.81
N THR A 34 15.36 5.53 -4.41
CA THR A 34 14.64 6.80 -4.59
C THR A 34 15.55 7.84 -5.23
N THR A 35 14.96 8.73 -6.03
CA THR A 35 15.63 9.90 -6.59
C THR A 35 15.34 11.16 -5.77
N HIS A 36 14.33 11.12 -4.91
CA HIS A 36 13.95 12.24 -4.05
C HIS A 36 13.38 11.76 -2.70
N PRO A 37 13.70 12.40 -1.56
CA PRO A 37 13.20 11.99 -0.24
C PRO A 37 11.67 11.91 -0.13
N ALA A 38 10.96 12.78 -0.84
CA ALA A 38 9.49 12.78 -0.86
C ALA A 38 8.87 11.46 -1.36
N GLN A 39 9.58 10.67 -2.18
CA GLN A 39 9.07 9.37 -2.63
C GLN A 39 8.94 8.39 -1.46
N ARG A 40 9.92 8.43 -0.54
CA ARG A 40 9.87 7.62 0.67
C ARG A 40 8.74 8.07 1.59
N GLN A 41 8.58 9.39 1.74
CA GLN A 41 7.47 9.93 2.53
C GLN A 41 6.12 9.50 1.94
N ALA A 42 5.97 9.53 0.62
CA ALA A 42 4.74 9.09 -0.04
C ALA A 42 4.41 7.61 0.21
N PHE A 43 5.43 6.73 0.34
CA PHE A 43 5.18 5.33 0.74
C PHE A 43 4.72 5.21 2.18
N VAL A 44 5.28 6.00 3.10
CA VAL A 44 4.82 6.06 4.50
C VAL A 44 3.39 6.57 4.56
N ASP A 45 3.09 7.69 3.89
CA ASP A 45 1.75 8.28 3.86
C ASP A 45 0.73 7.32 3.25
N LEU A 46 1.11 6.55 2.22
CA LEU A 46 0.27 5.51 1.63
C LEU A 46 0.04 4.33 2.59
N CYS A 47 1.06 3.91 3.33
CA CYS A 47 0.94 2.87 4.36
C CYS A 47 -0.06 3.30 5.43
N ASP A 48 0.07 4.53 5.93
CA ASP A 48 -0.83 5.11 6.93
C ASP A 48 -2.27 5.18 6.39
N GLU A 49 -2.47 5.57 5.13
CA GLU A 49 -3.82 5.66 4.56
C GLU A 49 -4.47 4.29 4.34
N LEU A 50 -3.69 3.28 3.91
CA LEU A 50 -4.16 1.89 3.83
C LEU A 50 -4.57 1.37 5.20
N GLU A 51 -3.76 1.62 6.23
CA GLU A 51 -4.06 1.27 7.61
C GLU A 51 -5.38 1.89 8.10
N ASN A 52 -5.58 3.18 7.80
CA ASN A 52 -6.71 3.94 8.34
C ASN A 52 -8.02 3.79 7.57
N GLN A 53 -7.97 3.50 6.26
CA GLN A 53 -9.17 3.46 5.40
C GLN A 53 -9.61 2.07 4.97
N THR A 54 -8.87 1.02 5.32
CA THR A 54 -9.18 -0.35 4.88
C THR A 54 -9.12 -1.35 6.04
N ASP A 55 -9.41 -2.61 5.77
CA ASP A 55 -9.36 -3.72 6.74
C ASP A 55 -8.03 -4.51 6.67
N VAL A 56 -7.00 -4.00 5.96
CA VAL A 56 -5.75 -4.73 5.69
C VAL A 56 -4.99 -5.16 6.95
N LEU A 57 -5.12 -4.42 8.06
CA LEU A 57 -4.52 -4.82 9.34
C LEU A 57 -5.05 -6.15 9.89
N ALA A 58 -6.27 -6.53 9.52
CA ALA A 58 -6.88 -7.77 9.96
C ALA A 58 -6.50 -8.96 9.07
N ALA A 59 -5.78 -8.73 7.96
CA ALA A 59 -5.40 -9.78 7.04
C ALA A 59 -4.44 -10.78 7.70
N THR A 60 -4.79 -12.06 7.58
CA THR A 60 -3.96 -13.18 8.00
C THR A 60 -2.88 -13.49 6.97
N LEU A 61 -1.85 -14.25 7.38
CA LEU A 61 -0.81 -14.72 6.46
C LEU A 61 -1.37 -15.56 5.30
N GLU A 62 -2.45 -16.32 5.53
CA GLU A 62 -3.14 -17.07 4.49
C GLU A 62 -3.83 -16.14 3.49
N GLU A 63 -4.52 -15.10 3.98
CA GLU A 63 -5.13 -14.09 3.12
C GLU A 63 -4.10 -13.30 2.32
N VAL A 64 -2.93 -13.00 2.89
CA VAL A 64 -1.81 -12.38 2.15
C VAL A 64 -1.35 -13.28 1.01
N ALA A 65 -1.16 -14.57 1.25
CA ALA A 65 -0.75 -15.52 0.20
C ALA A 65 -1.80 -15.62 -0.91
N LEU A 66 -3.08 -15.75 -0.56
CA LEU A 66 -4.19 -15.77 -1.53
C LEU A 66 -4.26 -14.47 -2.33
N ALA A 67 -4.11 -13.32 -1.66
CA ALA A 67 -4.10 -12.02 -2.31
C ALA A 67 -2.93 -11.90 -3.31
N GLN A 68 -1.73 -12.37 -2.95
CA GLN A 68 -0.58 -12.39 -3.87
C GLN A 68 -0.87 -13.24 -5.11
N GLU A 69 -1.47 -14.42 -4.95
CA GLU A 69 -1.87 -15.25 -6.10
C GLU A 69 -2.92 -14.57 -6.98
N ASP A 70 -3.94 -13.95 -6.37
CA ASP A 70 -5.03 -13.32 -7.09
C ASP A 70 -4.57 -12.07 -7.85
N VAL A 71 -3.70 -11.26 -7.24
CA VAL A 71 -3.02 -10.15 -7.94
C VAL A 71 -2.18 -10.69 -9.08
N ALA A 72 -1.36 -11.73 -8.85
CA ALA A 72 -0.48 -12.32 -9.86
C ALA A 72 -1.25 -12.85 -11.09
N LYS A 73 -2.42 -13.48 -10.88
CA LYS A 73 -3.30 -13.97 -11.96
C LYS A 73 -3.86 -12.83 -12.83
N ASN A 74 -3.89 -11.61 -12.31
CA ASN A 74 -4.48 -10.45 -12.96
C ASN A 74 -3.45 -9.38 -13.39
N ILE A 75 -2.14 -9.65 -13.29
CA ILE A 75 -1.10 -8.73 -13.76
C ILE A 75 -1.24 -8.50 -15.28
N GLY A 76 -1.43 -7.23 -15.68
CA GLY A 76 -1.40 -6.81 -17.08
C GLY A 76 -2.75 -6.80 -17.81
N ARG A 77 -3.88 -6.78 -17.09
CA ARG A 77 -5.18 -6.40 -17.66
C ARG A 77 -5.45 -4.90 -17.55
#